data_AF-A0A4Y2S595-F1
#
_entry.id   AF-A0A4Y2S595-F1
#
_cell.length_a   1.000
_cell.length_b   1.000
_cell.length_c   1.000
_cell.angle_alpha   90.00
_cell.angle_beta   90.00
_cell.angle_gamma   90.00
#
_symmetry.space_group_name_H-M   'P 1'
#
loop_
_entity.id
_entity.type
_entity.pdbx_description
1 polymer ?
#
loop_
_entity_poly.entity_id
_entity_poly.type
_entity_poly.pdbx_seq_one_letter_code
_entity_poly.pdbx_strand_id
1 'polypeptide(L)'
;MFLFSALIKYSVTSLLIDEEFQIDKDVPIIVTGEFNVDVKRNEKAFGFTKKHFDLNMVPTNSPSTLGNSYFDSAFTRNITPELRNYVCYSSYHRSILLRIVTYPRTI
;
A
#
# COMPACT_ATOMS: atom_id res chain seq x y z
N MET A 1 9.96 -13.28 -5.04
CA MET A 1 9.08 -14.46 -5.23
C MET A 1 9.07 -15.37 -4.00
N PHE A 2 10.22 -15.69 -3.40
CA PHE A 2 10.30 -16.59 -2.22
C PHE A 2 9.48 -16.17 -1.00
N LEU A 3 9.53 -14.89 -0.59
CA LEU A 3 8.84 -14.44 0.63
C LEU A 3 7.30 -14.50 0.49
N PHE A 4 6.75 -13.98 -0.59
CA PHE A 4 5.30 -14.03 -0.85
C PHE A 4 4.76 -15.47 -0.88
N SER A 5 5.42 -16.36 -1.61
CA SER A 5 5.02 -17.78 -1.68
C SER A 5 5.16 -18.49 -0.33
N ALA A 6 6.14 -18.11 0.50
CA ALA A 6 6.28 -18.65 1.85
C ALA A 6 5.18 -18.13 2.80
N LEU A 7 4.67 -16.91 2.56
CA LEU A 7 3.67 -16.26 3.41
C LEU A 7 2.23 -16.61 3.03
N ILE A 8 1.95 -17.02 1.79
CA ILE A 8 0.59 -17.31 1.33
C ILE A 8 -0.11 -18.38 2.16
N LYS A 9 0.65 -19.32 2.74
CA LYS A 9 0.12 -20.36 3.64
C LYS A 9 -0.47 -19.81 4.94
N TYR A 10 -0.06 -18.60 5.35
CA TYR A 10 -0.58 -17.91 6.53
C TYR A 10 -1.79 -17.03 6.21
N SER A 11 -2.17 -16.86 4.93
CA SER A 11 -3.28 -15.98 4.54
C SER A 11 -4.61 -16.33 5.22
N VAL A 12 -4.86 -17.63 5.43
CA VAL A 12 -6.05 -18.14 6.14
C VAL A 12 -5.96 -17.85 7.64
N THR A 13 -4.77 -17.93 8.24
CA THR A 13 -4.55 -17.71 9.67
C THR A 13 -4.47 -16.23 10.05
N SER A 14 -3.98 -15.37 9.16
CA SER A 14 -3.95 -13.92 9.36
C SER A 14 -5.35 -13.29 9.38
N LEU A 15 -6.32 -13.93 8.72
CA LEU A 15 -7.75 -13.57 8.81
C LEU A 15 -8.33 -13.80 10.22
N LEU A 16 -7.73 -14.69 11.01
CA LEU A 16 -8.18 -15.03 12.36
C LEU A 16 -7.62 -14.07 13.43
N ILE A 17 -6.68 -13.20 13.09
CA ILE A 17 -6.07 -12.28 14.07
C ILE A 17 -7.06 -11.17 14.46
N ASP A 18 -8.07 -10.89 13.65
CA ASP A 18 -9.07 -9.89 13.98
C ASP A 18 -10.45 -10.23 13.39
N GLU A 19 -11.08 -11.29 13.94
CA GLU A 19 -12.50 -11.58 13.68
C GLU A 19 -13.42 -10.44 14.17
N GLU A 20 -12.91 -9.55 15.05
CA GLU A 20 -13.58 -8.35 15.54
C GLU A 20 -13.36 -7.11 14.67
N PHE A 21 -12.55 -7.17 13.61
CA PHE A 21 -12.30 -6.03 12.73
C PHE A 21 -13.53 -5.71 11.89
N GLN A 22 -14.47 -4.99 12.51
CA GLN A 22 -15.57 -4.36 11.81
C GLN A 22 -14.97 -3.25 10.95
N ILE A 23 -14.97 -3.51 9.64
CA ILE A 23 -14.49 -2.55 8.67
C ILE A 23 -15.47 -1.38 8.66
N ASP A 24 -15.10 -0.28 9.32
CA ASP A 24 -15.78 1.00 9.13
C ASP A 24 -15.54 1.47 7.69
N LYS A 25 -16.50 1.15 6.83
CA LYS A 25 -16.41 1.41 5.39
C LYS A 25 -16.41 2.88 5.04
N ASP A 26 -16.73 3.78 5.96
CA ASP A 26 -16.81 5.23 5.71
C ASP A 26 -15.55 5.97 6.17
N VAL A 27 -14.79 5.38 7.10
CA VAL A 27 -13.53 5.96 7.57
C VAL A 27 -12.43 5.94 6.49
N PRO A 28 -11.77 7.08 6.21
CA PRO A 28 -10.62 7.13 5.33
C PRO A 28 -9.43 6.41 5.97
N ILE A 29 -8.81 5.49 5.23
CA ILE A 29 -7.61 4.75 5.65
C ILE A 29 -6.52 4.90 4.61
N ILE A 30 -5.28 5.01 5.09
CA ILE A 30 -4.07 4.87 4.30
C ILE A 30 -3.19 3.80 4.95
N VAL A 31 -2.80 2.80 4.17
CA VAL A 31 -1.75 1.83 4.51
C VAL A 31 -0.59 2.07 3.57
N THR A 32 0.60 2.35 4.10
CA THR A 32 1.79 2.59 3.29
C THR A 32 3.01 1.99 3.96
N GLY A 33 4.01 1.63 3.15
CA GLY A 33 5.26 1.07 3.61
C GLY A 33 5.87 0.13 2.58
N GLU A 34 6.93 -0.55 3.00
CA GLU A 34 7.60 -1.59 2.23
C GLU A 34 6.89 -2.93 2.38
N PHE A 35 6.41 -3.50 1.27
CA PHE A 35 5.73 -4.80 1.26
C PHE A 35 6.67 -5.97 0.90
N ASN A 36 7.96 -5.70 0.66
CA ASN A 36 8.96 -6.69 0.24
C ASN A 36 8.56 -7.53 -1.00
N VAL A 37 7.64 -7.00 -1.80
CA VAL A 37 7.11 -7.61 -3.01
C VAL A 37 7.09 -6.54 -4.09
N ASP A 38 7.59 -6.87 -5.29
CA ASP A 38 7.49 -5.95 -6.43
C ASP A 38 6.02 -5.85 -6.86
N VAL A 39 5.36 -4.74 -6.52
CA VAL A 39 3.91 -4.63 -6.66
C VAL A 39 3.46 -4.62 -8.11
N LYS A 40 4.27 -4.08 -9.04
CA LYS A 40 3.97 -4.08 -10.48
C LYS A 40 3.97 -5.49 -11.07
N ARG A 41 4.85 -6.36 -10.58
CA ARG A 41 4.94 -7.75 -11.04
C ARG A 41 3.96 -8.68 -10.34
N ASN A 42 3.36 -8.23 -9.24
CA ASN A 42 2.54 -9.07 -8.36
C ASN A 42 1.22 -8.40 -8.00
N GLU A 43 0.61 -7.61 -8.88
CA GLU A 43 -0.64 -6.87 -8.56
C GLU A 43 -1.74 -7.80 -8.01
N LYS A 44 -1.83 -9.04 -8.52
CA LYS A 44 -2.76 -10.06 -8.04
C LYS A 44 -2.60 -10.42 -6.57
N ALA A 45 -1.40 -10.27 -6.00
CA ALA A 45 -1.12 -10.52 -4.58
C ALA A 45 -1.94 -9.61 -3.65
N PHE A 46 -2.31 -8.42 -4.14
CA PHE A 46 -3.05 -7.42 -3.36
C PHE A 46 -4.57 -7.53 -3.51
N GLY A 47 -5.07 -8.53 -4.25
CA GLY A 47 -6.49 -8.85 -4.29
C GLY A 47 -7.04 -9.18 -2.89
N PHE A 48 -6.21 -9.74 -2.00
CA PHE A 48 -6.55 -9.93 -0.59
C PHE A 48 -6.88 -8.61 0.10
N THR A 49 -6.01 -7.60 -0.04
CA THR A 49 -6.18 -6.29 0.59
C THR A 49 -7.48 -5.61 0.14
N LYS A 50 -7.79 -5.67 -1.17
CA LYS A 50 -9.04 -5.14 -1.69
C LYS A 50 -10.26 -5.92 -1.20
N LYS A 51 -10.22 -7.26 -1.24
CA LYS A 51 -11.35 -8.12 -0.85
C LYS A 51 -11.70 -7.99 0.63
N HIS A 52 -10.70 -7.95 1.49
CA HIS A 52 -10.89 -8.05 2.94
C HIS A 52 -10.83 -6.72 3.67
N PHE A 53 -10.25 -5.65 3.09
CA PHE A 53 -10.17 -4.34 3.76
C PHE A 53 -10.74 -3.19 2.92
N ASP A 54 -11.22 -3.48 1.71
CA ASP A 54 -11.70 -2.49 0.74
C ASP A 54 -10.68 -1.37 0.44
N LEU A 55 -9.38 -1.70 0.53
CA LEU A 55 -8.31 -0.77 0.21
C LEU A 55 -7.94 -0.88 -1.27
N ASN A 56 -7.89 0.26 -1.96
CA ASN A 56 -7.45 0.38 -3.35
C ASN A 56 -5.96 0.70 -3.38
N MET A 57 -5.20 0.08 -4.28
CA MET A 57 -3.80 0.47 -4.48
C MET A 57 -3.73 1.88 -5.08
N VAL A 58 -2.88 2.74 -4.52
CA VAL A 58 -2.56 4.04 -5.11
C VAL A 58 -1.59 3.80 -6.28
N PRO A 59 -1.93 4.18 -7.52
CA PRO A 59 -1.06 3.96 -8.65
C PRO A 59 0.26 4.70 -8.50
N THR A 60 1.37 4.00 -8.77
CA THR A 60 2.70 4.59 -8.90
C THR A 60 3.26 4.35 -10.30
N ASN A 61 3.92 5.36 -10.84
CA ASN A 61 4.53 5.36 -12.17
C ASN A 61 6.06 5.33 -12.13
N SER A 62 6.66 5.36 -10.94
CA SER A 62 8.10 5.26 -10.78
C SER A 62 8.47 4.20 -9.73
N PRO A 63 9.63 3.53 -9.88
CA PRO A 63 10.06 2.52 -8.93
C PRO A 63 10.35 3.16 -7.57
N SER A 64 10.16 2.42 -6.49
CA SER A 64 10.45 2.87 -5.12
C SER A 64 11.87 2.57 -4.67
N THR A 65 12.69 1.90 -5.48
CA THR A 65 14.12 1.67 -5.18
C THR A 65 15.04 2.14 -6.30
N LEU A 66 16.31 2.41 -5.97
CA LEU A 66 17.34 2.73 -6.98
C LEU A 66 17.59 1.56 -7.95
N GLY A 67 17.31 0.32 -7.53
CA GLY A 67 17.36 -0.88 -8.38
C GLY A 67 16.14 -1.11 -9.27
N ASN A 68 15.31 -0.08 -9.47
CA ASN A 68 14.12 -0.13 -10.32
C ASN A 68 13.05 -1.16 -9.90
N SER A 69 12.98 -1.51 -8.61
CA SER A 69 11.88 -2.31 -8.04
C SER A 69 10.80 -1.44 -7.41
N TYR A 70 9.61 -2.03 -7.24
CA TYR A 70 8.43 -1.40 -6.63
C TYR A 70 8.06 -2.07 -5.30
N PHE A 71 8.94 -1.99 -4.29
CA PHE A 71 8.72 -2.64 -2.98
C PHE A 71 7.83 -1.82 -2.04
N ASP A 72 7.97 -0.50 -2.09
CA ASP A 72 7.09 0.41 -1.37
C ASP A 72 5.82 0.70 -2.18
N SER A 73 4.68 0.71 -1.49
CA SER A 73 3.37 1.03 -2.08
C SER A 73 2.47 1.73 -1.06
N ALA A 74 1.32 2.20 -1.53
CA ALA A 74 0.27 2.75 -0.70
C ALA A 74 -1.09 2.18 -1.12
N PHE A 75 -1.96 1.97 -0.14
CA PHE A 75 -3.33 1.52 -0.33
C PHE A 75 -4.27 2.42 0.45
N THR A 76 -5.42 2.74 -0.13
CA THR A 76 -6.33 3.77 0.39
C THR A 76 -7.79 3.34 0.33
N ARG A 77 -8.58 3.73 1.32
CA ARG A 77 -10.04 3.67 1.32
C ARG A 77 -10.58 5.07 1.61
N ASN A 78 -11.62 5.50 0.90
CA ASN A 78 -12.31 6.79 1.03
C ASN A 78 -11.42 8.04 1.03
N ILE A 79 -10.25 7.94 0.42
CA ILE A 79 -9.34 9.06 0.24
C ILE A 79 -8.56 8.85 -1.04
N THR A 80 -8.35 9.94 -1.77
CA THR A 80 -7.60 9.95 -3.03
C THR A 80 -6.40 10.88 -2.85
N PRO A 81 -5.28 10.39 -2.29
CA PRO A 81 -4.09 11.20 -2.17
C PRO A 81 -3.39 11.35 -3.53
N GLU A 82 -2.62 12.43 -3.67
CA GLU A 82 -1.64 12.53 -4.74
C GLU A 82 -0.34 11.85 -4.32
N LEU A 83 0.13 10.88 -5.09
CA LEU A 83 1.40 10.19 -4.86
C LEU A 83 2.55 10.89 -5.57
N ARG A 84 3.64 11.15 -4.82
CA ARG A 84 4.88 11.74 -5.32
C ARG A 84 6.06 10.94 -4.79
N ASN A 85 6.92 10.45 -5.68
CA ASN A 85 8.14 9.74 -5.28
C ASN A 85 9.33 10.70 -5.34
N TYR A 86 10.09 10.80 -4.24
CA TYR A 86 11.27 11.66 -4.15
C TYR A 86 12.53 10.83 -3.97
N VAL A 87 13.59 11.22 -4.67
CA VAL A 87 14.92 10.64 -4.46
C VAL A 87 15.54 11.29 -3.24
N CYS A 88 15.98 10.49 -2.28
CA CYS A 88 16.72 10.96 -1.11
C CYS A 88 18.13 10.37 -1.13
N TYR A 89 19.15 11.18 -0.81
CA TYR A 89 20.54 10.71 -0.76
C TYR A 89 20.79 9.75 0.42
N SER A 90 19.94 9.77 1.44
CA SER A 90 20.13 9.01 2.68
C SER A 90 19.56 7.60 2.63
N SER A 91 18.97 7.16 1.51
CA SER A 91 18.34 5.85 1.40
C SER A 91 18.45 5.26 -0.01
N TYR A 92 18.51 3.94 -0.08
CA TYR A 92 18.34 3.19 -1.33
C TYR A 92 16.88 3.20 -1.83
N HIS A 93 15.94 3.48 -0.93
CA HIS A 93 14.52 3.63 -1.24
C HIS A 93 14.19 5.09 -1.54
N ARG A 94 13.38 5.32 -2.57
CA ARG A 94 12.74 6.60 -2.89
C ARG A 94 11.55 6.78 -1.95
N SER A 95 11.54 7.85 -1.19
CA SER A 95 10.42 8.15 -0.27
C SER A 95 9.12 8.33 -1.06
N ILE A 96 8.06 7.66 -0.61
CA ILE A 96 6.70 7.87 -1.10
C ILE A 96 6.07 8.98 -0.27
N LEU A 97 5.74 10.11 -0.90
CA LEU A 97 4.94 11.18 -0.32
C LEU A 97 3.49 11.04 -0.80
N LEU A 98 2.57 10.87 0.14
CA LEU A 98 1.12 10.89 -0.10
C LEU A 98 0.57 12.24 0.34
N ARG A 99 0.27 13.11 -0.63
CA ARG A 99 -0.35 14.40 -0.34
C ARG A 99 -1.86 14.20 -0.21
N ILE A 100 -2.35 14.35 1.01
CA ILE A 100 -3.76 14.31 1.35
C ILE A 100 -4.33 15.71 1.24
N VAL A 101 -5.47 15.86 0.57
CA VAL A 101 -6.20 17.14 0.48
C VAL A 101 -7.55 16.95 1.15
N THR A 102 -7.79 17.66 2.25
CA THR A 102 -9.10 17.76 2.90
C THR A 102 -9.74 19.12 2.56
N TYR A 103 -11.05 19.16 2.35
CA TYR A 103 -11.80 20.38 1.97
C TYR A 103 -12.63 20.95 3.13
N PRO A 104 -12.97 22.26 3.10
CA PRO A 104 -12.46 23.28 2.18
C PRO A 104 -11.29 24.04 2.82
N ARG A 105 -10.21 24.27 2.05
CA ARG A 105 -9.12 25.16 2.47
C ARG A 105 -9.71 26.54 2.76
N THR A 106 -9.85 26.87 4.03
CA THR A 106 -10.05 28.26 4.45
C THR A 106 -8.64 28.81 4.60
N ILE A 107 -8.31 29.79 3.76
CA ILE A 107 -7.06 30.55 3.81
C ILE A 107 -7.13 31.50 5.00
#